data_AF-C8P9Y5-F1
#
_entry.id   AF-C8P9Y5-F1
#
_cell.length_a   1.000
_cell.length_b   1.000
_cell.length_c   1.000
_cell.angle_alpha   90.00
_cell.angle_beta   90.00
_cell.angle_gamma   90.00
#
_symmetry.space_group_name_H-M   'P 1'
#
loop_
_entity.id
_entity.type
_entity.pdbx_description
1 polymer ?
#
loop_
_entity_poly.entity_id
_entity_poly.type
_entity_poly.pdbx_seq_one_letter_code
_entity_poly.pdbx_strand_id
1 'polypeptide(L)'
;MFCPNCGKKVSATADFCPYCGSKLDHSANEEERVAPEKQIEATGQPDTNHQPAPSLPNGNGKKPGKKVPLILAGVIIILLAAIAFVLGMQGSSSNSASTSEKPARTISKKNRSISSLASRPTFNDQQKAAAILYYAKENESNRFWGELYRDALAKSTKVTANSLPDEATEQGDGTMHAYYPTGAFFGGATGYVMGTDGQTVYYYRLGPGADSIDPDDTVSLNEIEQYVIDHHAMDQVNQLAGNIKLD
;
A
#
# COMPACT_ATOMS: atom_id res chain seq x y z
N MET A 1 -18.90 4.08 -19.31
CA MET A 1 -18.36 5.40 -18.91
C MET A 1 -17.13 5.21 -18.01
N PHE A 2 -16.47 6.28 -17.56
CA PHE A 2 -15.45 6.20 -16.51
C PHE A 2 -15.99 6.84 -15.24
N CYS A 3 -15.62 6.32 -14.07
CA CYS A 3 -16.04 6.86 -12.79
C CYS A 3 -15.33 8.21 -12.53
N PRO A 4 -16.06 9.33 -12.33
CA PRO A 4 -15.44 10.63 -12.10
C PRO A 4 -14.70 10.73 -10.76
N ASN A 5 -14.95 9.80 -9.83
CA ASN A 5 -14.30 9.77 -8.53
C ASN A 5 -12.98 8.95 -8.51
N CYS A 6 -12.90 7.86 -9.27
CA CYS A 6 -11.78 6.90 -9.16
C CYS A 6 -11.17 6.44 -10.50
N GLY A 7 -11.51 7.11 -11.60
CA GLY A 7 -10.95 6.92 -12.95
C GLY A 7 -11.28 5.59 -13.64
N LYS A 8 -11.79 4.59 -12.92
CA LYS A 8 -12.01 3.24 -13.45
C LYS A 8 -13.20 3.17 -14.41
N LYS A 9 -13.08 2.32 -15.45
CA LYS A 9 -14.13 2.05 -16.43
C LYS A 9 -15.30 1.34 -15.74
N VAL A 10 -16.52 1.84 -15.94
CA VAL A 10 -17.76 1.35 -15.34
C VAL A 10 -18.87 1.25 -16.39
N SER A 11 -19.89 0.42 -16.11
CA SER A 11 -21.09 0.35 -16.96
C SER A 11 -21.75 1.74 -17.06
N ALA A 12 -22.39 2.02 -18.20
CA ALA A 12 -23.23 3.20 -18.39
C ALA A 12 -24.62 3.08 -17.74
N THR A 13 -24.86 1.99 -17.00
CA THR A 13 -26.13 1.64 -16.34
C THR A 13 -25.95 1.33 -14.84
N ALA A 14 -24.80 1.65 -14.25
CA ALA A 14 -24.48 1.31 -12.87
C ALA A 14 -24.66 2.53 -11.96
N ASP A 15 -25.63 2.49 -11.03
CA ASP A 15 -25.92 3.61 -10.12
C ASP A 15 -24.79 3.95 -9.14
N PHE A 16 -23.88 2.99 -8.91
CA PHE A 16 -22.73 3.14 -8.03
C PHE A 16 -21.50 2.48 -8.66
N CYS A 17 -20.33 3.09 -8.45
CA CYS A 17 -19.07 2.52 -8.88
C CYS A 17 -18.70 1.29 -8.03
N PRO A 18 -18.56 0.08 -8.62
CA PRO A 18 -18.24 -1.14 -7.86
C PRO A 18 -16.82 -1.12 -7.24
N TYR A 19 -15.97 -0.17 -7.64
CA TYR A 19 -14.57 -0.08 -7.20
C TYR A 19 -14.32 0.95 -6.08
N CYS A 20 -15.23 1.89 -5.85
CA CYS A 20 -15.06 2.94 -4.82
C CYS A 20 -16.35 3.33 -4.09
N GLY A 21 -17.52 2.80 -4.50
CA GLY A 21 -18.81 3.08 -3.87
C GLY A 21 -19.41 4.45 -4.21
N SER A 22 -18.74 5.32 -4.98
CA SER A 22 -19.31 6.61 -5.39
C SER A 22 -20.56 6.42 -6.25
N LYS A 23 -21.64 7.15 -5.94
CA LYS A 23 -22.82 7.21 -6.80
C LYS A 23 -22.46 7.80 -8.17
N LEU A 24 -23.08 7.28 -9.22
CA LEU A 24 -22.93 7.75 -10.60
C LEU A 24 -24.26 8.35 -11.04
N ASP A 25 -24.29 9.67 -11.28
CA ASP A 25 -25.51 10.34 -11.73
C ASP A 25 -25.66 10.20 -13.24
N HIS A 26 -26.68 9.43 -13.64
CA HIS A 26 -27.13 9.27 -15.02
C HIS A 26 -27.95 10.50 -15.46
N SER A 27 -27.32 11.66 -15.57
CA SER A 27 -27.94 12.82 -16.25
C SER A 27 -27.93 12.57 -17.75
N ALA A 28 -29.11 12.50 -18.33
CA ALA A 28 -29.34 12.02 -19.70
C ALA A 28 -28.68 12.90 -20.77
N ASN A 29 -28.21 12.24 -21.83
CA ASN A 29 -28.29 12.77 -23.17
C ASN A 29 -28.90 11.68 -24.06
N GLU A 30 -30.23 11.73 -24.23
CA GLU A 30 -31.03 10.78 -25.01
C GLU A 30 -31.74 11.52 -26.16
N GLU A 31 -30.94 11.88 -27.16
CA GLU A 31 -31.31 12.21 -28.54
C GLU A 31 -30.08 11.80 -29.38
N GLU A 32 -30.16 11.11 -30.53
CA GLU A 32 -31.26 10.96 -31.47
C GLU A 32 -31.30 9.55 -32.12
N ARG A 33 -32.48 9.22 -32.66
CA ARG A 33 -32.89 7.98 -33.34
C ARG A 33 -32.01 7.61 -34.56
N VAL A 34 -31.92 6.32 -34.89
CA VAL A 34 -32.47 5.77 -36.16
C VAL A 34 -32.90 4.32 -35.97
N ALA A 35 -34.16 4.01 -36.25
CA ALA A 35 -34.62 2.68 -36.61
C ALA A 35 -35.07 2.70 -38.09
N PRO A 36 -35.04 1.55 -38.78
CA PRO A 36 -35.98 1.32 -39.88
C PRO A 36 -36.81 0.06 -39.62
N GLU A 37 -38.10 0.26 -39.39
CA GLU A 37 -39.11 -0.78 -39.41
C GLU A 37 -39.55 -1.07 -40.85
N LYS A 38 -39.78 -2.34 -41.20
CA LYS A 38 -40.65 -2.70 -42.32
C LYS A 38 -41.30 -4.07 -42.14
N GLN A 39 -42.61 -4.06 -41.92
CA GLN A 39 -43.52 -5.22 -42.02
C GLN A 39 -43.74 -5.58 -43.52
N ILE A 40 -44.38 -6.69 -43.95
CA ILE A 40 -45.77 -7.14 -43.73
C ILE A 40 -45.94 -8.60 -44.24
N GLU A 41 -46.65 -9.44 -43.46
CA GLU A 41 -47.61 -10.56 -43.73
C GLU A 41 -47.46 -11.51 -44.99
N ALA A 42 -48.05 -12.71 -45.08
CA ALA A 42 -49.11 -13.44 -44.34
C ALA A 42 -48.83 -14.99 -44.42
N THR A 43 -49.62 -15.99 -43.97
CA THR A 43 -50.97 -16.13 -43.39
C THR A 43 -51.06 -17.48 -42.62
N GLY A 44 -52.04 -17.68 -41.71
CA GLY A 44 -52.63 -19.02 -41.45
C GLY A 44 -52.73 -19.51 -39.98
N GLN A 45 -53.95 -19.51 -39.43
CA GLN A 45 -54.42 -20.09 -38.15
C GLN A 45 -55.91 -20.47 -38.40
N PRO A 46 -56.52 -21.58 -37.87
CA PRO A 46 -56.58 -22.04 -36.46
C PRO A 46 -56.24 -23.55 -36.27
N ASP A 47 -56.22 -24.18 -35.09
CA ASP A 47 -57.17 -24.11 -33.95
C ASP A 47 -56.60 -24.52 -32.56
N THR A 48 -57.46 -24.37 -31.54
CA THR A 48 -57.27 -24.63 -30.07
C THR A 48 -56.63 -25.99 -29.69
N ASN A 49 -55.95 -26.19 -28.52
CA ASN A 49 -56.59 -26.34 -27.20
C ASN A 49 -55.66 -26.56 -25.96
N HIS A 50 -56.19 -26.24 -24.76
CA HIS A 50 -55.91 -26.68 -23.36
C HIS A 50 -54.58 -26.48 -22.57
N GLN A 51 -54.75 -25.89 -21.38
CA GLN A 51 -53.94 -25.89 -20.12
C GLN A 51 -54.08 -27.24 -19.35
N PRO A 52 -53.34 -27.56 -18.23
CA PRO A 52 -52.99 -26.68 -17.09
C PRO A 52 -51.55 -26.78 -16.52
N ALA A 53 -51.25 -25.92 -15.54
CA ALA A 53 -49.94 -25.78 -14.87
C ALA A 53 -49.86 -26.51 -13.51
N PRO A 54 -48.65 -26.66 -12.93
CA PRO A 54 -48.51 -26.55 -11.48
C PRO A 54 -47.28 -25.77 -10.95
N SER A 55 -47.56 -24.80 -10.08
CA SER A 55 -46.86 -24.37 -8.84
C SER A 55 -45.34 -24.10 -8.76
N LEU A 56 -45.04 -22.87 -8.30
CA LEU A 56 -43.81 -22.48 -7.58
C LEU A 56 -43.74 -23.06 -6.14
N PRO A 57 -42.55 -23.19 -5.53
CA PRO A 57 -42.40 -23.25 -4.07
C PRO A 57 -42.26 -21.85 -3.46
N ASN A 58 -43.21 -21.50 -2.59
CA ASN A 58 -43.14 -20.32 -1.70
C ASN A 58 -42.60 -20.72 -0.31
N GLY A 59 -41.82 -19.86 0.35
CA GLY A 59 -41.21 -20.12 1.65
C GLY A 59 -41.26 -18.90 2.59
N ASN A 60 -42.32 -18.82 3.40
CA ASN A 60 -42.58 -17.70 4.30
C ASN A 60 -41.51 -17.49 5.39
N GLY A 61 -41.22 -16.24 5.73
CA GLY A 61 -40.39 -15.88 6.88
C GLY A 61 -41.15 -15.82 8.22
N LYS A 62 -40.40 -15.94 9.33
CA LYS A 62 -40.82 -15.55 10.71
C LYS A 62 -39.62 -15.02 11.52
N LYS A 63 -39.79 -13.83 12.11
CA LYS A 63 -39.09 -13.31 13.31
C LYS A 63 -40.13 -13.27 14.46
N PRO A 64 -39.83 -12.98 15.74
CA PRO A 64 -38.56 -12.50 16.33
C PRO A 64 -38.13 -13.22 17.64
N GLY A 65 -36.99 -12.80 18.23
CA GLY A 65 -36.61 -13.14 19.61
C GLY A 65 -35.41 -12.33 20.11
N LYS A 66 -35.60 -11.47 21.13
CA LYS A 66 -34.54 -10.71 21.82
C LYS A 66 -34.05 -11.47 23.07
N LYS A 67 -32.73 -11.65 23.27
CA LYS A 67 -32.05 -11.62 24.59
C LYS A 67 -30.55 -11.26 24.46
N VAL A 68 -30.10 -10.34 25.32
CA VAL A 68 -28.73 -9.86 25.66
C VAL A 68 -28.86 -9.45 27.15
N PRO A 69 -27.95 -9.66 28.13
CA PRO A 69 -26.48 -9.45 28.06
C PRO A 69 -25.56 -10.41 28.88
N LEU A 70 -24.22 -10.31 28.69
CA LEU A 70 -23.22 -10.32 29.79
C LEU A 70 -21.80 -9.88 29.41
N ILE A 71 -21.42 -9.82 28.12
CA ILE A 71 -20.01 -9.61 27.73
C ILE A 71 -19.53 -8.15 27.89
N LEU A 72 -20.44 -7.17 27.78
CA LEU A 72 -20.07 -5.76 27.73
C LEU A 72 -19.49 -5.20 29.05
N ALA A 73 -19.92 -5.73 30.20
CA ALA A 73 -19.41 -5.30 31.51
C ALA A 73 -17.97 -5.77 31.76
N GLY A 74 -17.62 -6.99 31.33
CA GLY A 74 -16.25 -7.51 31.45
C GLY A 74 -15.25 -6.71 30.60
N VAL A 75 -15.63 -6.36 29.37
CA VAL A 75 -14.79 -5.54 28.48
C VAL A 75 -14.52 -4.16 29.09
N ILE A 76 -15.53 -3.50 29.69
CA ILE A 76 -15.35 -2.19 30.33
C ILE A 76 -14.41 -2.27 31.54
N ILE A 77 -14.52 -3.30 32.37
CA ILE A 77 -13.62 -3.49 33.53
C ILE A 77 -12.17 -3.74 33.08
N ILE A 78 -11.96 -4.57 32.04
CA ILE A 78 -10.63 -4.81 31.46
C ILE A 78 -10.05 -3.54 30.85
N LEU A 79 -10.86 -2.73 30.16
CA LEU A 79 -10.43 -1.46 29.57
C LEU A 79 -9.98 -0.46 30.65
N LEU A 80 -10.75 -0.32 31.73
CA LEU A 80 -10.41 0.57 32.85
C LEU A 80 -9.16 0.12 33.59
N ALA A 81 -8.96 -1.19 33.78
CA ALA A 81 -7.75 -1.74 34.37
C ALA A 81 -6.51 -1.47 33.49
N ALA A 82 -6.63 -1.62 32.16
CA ALA A 82 -5.55 -1.31 31.22
C ALA A 82 -5.17 0.17 31.22
N ILE A 83 -6.15 1.08 31.28
CA ILE A 83 -5.90 2.54 31.35
C ILE A 83 -5.19 2.91 32.67
N ALA A 84 -5.61 2.32 33.80
CA ALA A 84 -4.94 2.53 35.08
C ALA A 84 -3.49 2.00 35.07
N PHE A 85 -3.22 0.89 34.38
CA PHE A 85 -1.89 0.32 34.26
C PHE A 85 -0.95 1.21 33.43
N VAL A 86 -1.42 1.77 32.31
CA VAL A 86 -0.63 2.69 31.47
C VAL A 86 -0.30 3.99 32.21
N LEU A 87 -1.28 4.58 32.91
CA LEU A 87 -1.07 5.82 33.67
C LEU A 87 -0.22 5.60 34.94
N GLY A 88 -0.23 4.40 35.51
CA GLY A 88 0.59 4.03 36.68
C GLY A 88 2.08 3.88 36.41
N MET A 89 2.51 3.79 35.14
CA MET A 89 3.93 3.61 34.77
C MET A 89 4.70 4.91 34.52
N GLN A 90 4.06 6.09 34.53
CA GLN A 90 4.75 7.37 34.33
C GLN A 90 5.32 7.92 35.66
N GLY A 91 6.20 7.14 36.29
CA GLY A 91 6.86 7.48 37.54
C GLY A 91 8.17 8.26 37.37
N SER A 92 8.12 9.56 37.67
CA SER A 92 9.24 10.39 38.17
C SER A 92 10.33 10.92 37.21
N SER A 93 10.61 12.22 37.39
CA SER A 93 11.89 12.92 37.13
C SER A 93 12.29 13.20 35.67
N SER A 94 12.77 14.41 35.32
CA SER A 94 13.08 15.60 36.14
C SER A 94 12.85 16.92 35.40
N ASN A 95 12.50 17.97 36.16
CA ASN A 95 12.57 19.35 35.68
C ASN A 95 14.01 19.84 35.75
N SER A 96 14.43 20.64 34.78
CA SER A 96 15.47 21.67 34.95
C SER A 96 15.29 22.76 33.90
N ALA A 97 14.76 23.89 34.34
CA ALA A 97 14.63 25.11 33.55
C ALA A 97 15.53 26.19 34.14
N SER A 98 16.50 26.65 33.37
CA SER A 98 17.36 27.82 33.62
C SER A 98 18.25 28.07 32.40
N THR A 99 18.63 29.28 32.00
CA THR A 99 18.08 30.63 32.24
C THR A 99 18.44 31.46 30.99
N SER A 100 17.70 32.54 30.71
CA SER A 100 17.94 33.40 29.55
C SER A 100 19.29 34.13 29.61
N GLU A 101 20.03 34.12 28.50
CA GLU A 101 20.84 35.27 28.05
C GLU A 101 20.77 35.40 26.52
N LYS A 102 20.82 36.64 26.03
CA LYS A 102 20.89 37.00 24.60
C LYS A 102 21.89 38.14 24.46
N PRO A 103 22.89 38.04 23.56
CA PRO A 103 22.97 39.10 22.56
C PRO A 103 23.34 38.62 21.14
N ALA A 104 23.29 39.61 20.25
CA ALA A 104 23.32 39.60 18.80
C ALA A 104 24.46 38.84 18.06
N ARG A 105 24.09 38.39 16.85
CA ARG A 105 24.87 38.33 15.59
C ARG A 105 26.28 37.70 15.61
N THR A 106 26.39 36.55 14.94
CA THR A 106 27.23 36.41 13.72
C THR A 106 26.71 35.23 12.89
N ILE A 107 26.61 35.38 11.57
CA ILE A 107 26.34 34.26 10.66
C ILE A 107 27.63 33.45 10.53
N SER A 108 27.90 32.59 11.51
CA SER A 108 28.90 31.56 11.36
C SER A 108 28.30 30.45 10.49
N LYS A 109 28.73 30.39 9.23
CA LYS A 109 28.64 29.18 8.41
C LYS A 109 29.39 28.07 9.14
N LYS A 110 28.69 27.34 10.01
CA LYS A 110 29.23 26.12 10.61
C LYS A 110 29.18 25.04 9.55
N ASN A 111 30.20 25.01 8.68
CA ASN A 111 30.59 23.79 8.00
C ASN A 111 30.81 22.74 9.10
N ARG A 112 29.79 21.92 9.36
CA ARG A 112 29.90 20.83 10.32
C ARG A 112 30.82 19.82 9.64
N SER A 113 31.99 19.66 10.23
CA SER A 113 33.16 19.06 9.61
C SER A 113 32.86 17.69 9.02
N ILE A 114 33.45 17.43 7.84
CA ILE A 114 33.52 16.11 7.20
C ILE A 114 34.49 15.26 8.04
N SER A 115 34.04 14.82 9.22
CA SER A 115 34.87 14.10 10.20
C SER A 115 34.13 12.96 10.92
N SER A 116 32.87 12.68 10.56
CA SER A 116 32.10 11.51 11.05
C SER A 116 32.11 10.31 10.08
N LEU A 117 32.61 10.49 8.85
CA LEU A 117 32.57 9.44 7.83
C LEU A 117 33.42 8.20 8.19
N ALA A 118 34.47 8.38 9.00
CA ALA A 118 35.38 7.32 9.43
C ALA A 118 34.82 6.42 10.56
N SER A 119 33.55 6.58 10.95
CA SER A 119 32.93 5.81 12.04
C SER A 119 31.50 5.33 11.74
N ARG A 120 31.01 5.52 10.52
CA ARG A 120 29.72 4.94 10.11
C ARG A 120 29.91 3.43 9.89
N PRO A 121 28.97 2.58 10.35
CA PRO A 121 29.00 1.16 10.01
C PRO A 121 28.82 1.00 8.50
N THR A 122 29.71 0.27 7.84
CA THR A 122 29.57 -0.07 6.42
C THR A 122 28.56 -1.20 6.27
N PHE A 123 27.47 -0.96 5.54
CA PHE A 123 26.44 -1.97 5.28
C PHE A 123 26.95 -2.93 4.18
N ASN A 124 26.87 -4.24 4.42
CA ASN A 124 27.02 -5.24 3.37
C ASN A 124 25.78 -5.24 2.45
N ASP A 125 25.82 -5.96 1.33
CA ASP A 125 24.77 -5.84 0.31
C ASP A 125 23.39 -6.37 0.77
N GLN A 126 23.35 -7.41 1.63
CA GLN A 126 22.11 -7.82 2.29
C GLN A 126 21.59 -6.75 3.27
N GLN A 127 22.48 -6.10 4.01
CA GLN A 127 22.14 -5.00 4.92
C GLN A 127 21.66 -3.75 4.17
N LYS A 128 22.24 -3.42 2.99
CA LYS A 128 21.73 -2.35 2.12
C LYS A 128 20.31 -2.67 1.65
N ALA A 129 20.10 -3.86 1.08
CA ALA A 129 18.77 -4.30 0.64
C ALA A 129 17.76 -4.35 1.81
N ALA A 130 18.17 -4.71 3.02
CA ALA A 130 17.35 -4.66 4.22
C ALA A 130 17.04 -3.21 4.68
N ALA A 131 18.03 -2.32 4.65
CA ALA A 131 17.87 -0.91 5.01
C ALA A 131 16.94 -0.18 4.04
N ILE A 132 17.09 -0.43 2.73
CA ILE A 132 16.24 0.10 1.66
C ILE A 132 14.77 -0.32 1.87
N LEU A 133 14.51 -1.59 2.20
CA LEU A 133 13.16 -2.09 2.49
C LEU A 133 12.60 -1.57 3.81
N TYR A 134 13.43 -1.42 4.85
CA TYR A 134 13.04 -0.82 6.12
C TYR A 134 12.63 0.65 5.93
N TYR A 135 13.45 1.44 5.22
CA TYR A 135 13.17 2.85 4.94
C TYR A 135 11.87 3.04 4.15
N ALA A 136 11.67 2.26 3.08
CA ALA A 136 10.47 2.33 2.25
C ALA A 136 9.19 2.08 3.07
N LYS A 137 9.20 1.11 3.99
CA LYS A 137 8.06 0.83 4.87
C LYS A 137 7.67 2.01 5.76
N GLU A 138 8.64 2.78 6.27
CA GLU A 138 8.35 3.87 7.22
C GLU A 138 8.04 5.20 6.52
N ASN A 139 8.62 5.44 5.33
CA ASN A 139 8.57 6.75 4.66
C ASN A 139 7.62 6.78 3.45
N GLU A 140 7.35 5.66 2.78
CA GLU A 140 6.34 5.65 1.73
C GLU A 140 4.93 5.47 2.30
N SER A 141 3.99 6.30 1.81
CA SER A 141 2.58 6.24 2.21
C SER A 141 1.82 5.00 1.69
N ASN A 142 2.49 4.11 0.95
CA ASN A 142 1.88 2.94 0.33
C ASN A 142 1.88 1.73 1.30
N ARG A 143 0.82 0.90 1.26
CA ARG A 143 0.70 -0.28 2.14
C ARG A 143 1.60 -1.44 1.72
N PHE A 144 2.15 -1.40 0.51
CA PHE A 144 2.82 -2.51 -0.15
C PHE A 144 4.22 -2.76 0.42
N TRP A 145 5.03 -1.72 0.62
CA TRP A 145 6.32 -1.85 1.30
C TRP A 145 6.18 -2.38 2.73
N GLY A 146 5.13 -1.94 3.43
CA GLY A 146 4.77 -2.48 4.73
C GLY A 146 4.43 -3.98 4.70
N GLU A 147 3.86 -4.49 3.60
CA GLU A 147 3.60 -5.92 3.39
C GLU A 147 4.87 -6.70 3.05
N LEU A 148 5.65 -6.24 2.07
CA LEU A 148 6.95 -6.82 1.71
C LEU A 148 7.87 -6.96 2.92
N TYR A 149 7.99 -5.92 3.74
CA TYR A 149 8.79 -5.95 4.96
C TYR A 149 8.31 -7.01 5.96
N ARG A 150 6.99 -7.14 6.16
CA ARG A 150 6.44 -8.16 7.08
C ARG A 150 6.71 -9.57 6.58
N ASP A 151 6.51 -9.81 5.29
CA ASP A 151 6.81 -11.12 4.69
C ASP A 151 8.31 -11.44 4.71
N ALA A 152 9.18 -10.44 4.51
CA ALA A 152 10.63 -10.61 4.54
C ALA A 152 11.23 -10.77 5.96
N LEU A 153 10.55 -10.28 7.00
CA LEU A 153 10.85 -10.68 8.38
C LEU A 153 10.37 -12.10 8.69
N ALA A 154 9.22 -12.50 8.16
CA ALA A 154 8.60 -13.79 8.47
C ALA A 154 9.16 -14.98 7.66
N LYS A 155 9.77 -14.72 6.50
CA LYS A 155 10.20 -15.73 5.52
C LYS A 155 11.48 -15.29 4.82
N SER A 156 12.24 -16.25 4.28
CA SER A 156 13.28 -15.91 3.31
C SER A 156 12.70 -15.18 2.10
N THR A 157 13.35 -14.07 1.72
CA THR A 157 13.00 -13.25 0.57
C THR A 157 14.14 -13.29 -0.43
N LYS A 158 13.81 -13.59 -1.68
CA LYS A 158 14.76 -13.51 -2.78
C LYS A 158 14.76 -12.07 -3.29
N VAL A 159 15.93 -11.46 -3.38
CA VAL A 159 16.14 -10.18 -4.06
C VAL A 159 16.83 -10.51 -5.36
N THR A 160 16.04 -10.67 -6.41
CA THR A 160 16.53 -11.13 -7.70
C THR A 160 16.95 -9.93 -8.54
N ALA A 161 18.17 -9.93 -9.07
CA ALA A 161 18.62 -8.97 -10.06
C ALA A 161 18.01 -9.33 -11.42
N ASN A 162 16.82 -8.79 -11.72
CA ASN A 162 16.18 -8.98 -13.02
C ASN A 162 16.44 -7.74 -13.89
N SER A 163 16.88 -7.95 -15.12
CA SER A 163 16.77 -6.93 -16.16
C SER A 163 15.29 -6.57 -16.32
N LEU A 164 14.97 -5.29 -16.16
CA LEU A 164 13.63 -4.79 -16.42
C LEU A 164 13.31 -4.84 -17.92
N PRO A 165 12.03 -4.78 -18.32
CA PRO A 165 11.69 -4.37 -19.68
C PRO A 165 12.36 -3.02 -19.99
N ASP A 166 12.85 -2.86 -21.22
CA ASP A 166 13.75 -1.79 -21.70
C ASP A 166 13.28 -0.33 -21.43
N GLU A 167 12.05 -0.15 -20.96
CA GLU A 167 11.41 1.13 -20.71
C GLU A 167 11.66 1.62 -19.26
N ALA A 168 11.77 0.72 -18.28
CA ALA A 168 12.07 1.09 -16.89
C ALA A 168 13.59 1.14 -16.59
N THR A 169 14.43 0.91 -17.60
CA THR A 169 15.90 0.90 -17.49
C THR A 169 16.58 2.24 -17.75
N GLU A 170 15.85 3.33 -17.98
CA GLU A 170 16.45 4.66 -18.26
C GLU A 170 17.12 5.31 -17.04
N GLN A 171 16.84 4.84 -15.82
CA GLN A 171 17.45 5.36 -14.59
C GLN A 171 18.34 4.32 -13.90
N GLY A 172 19.49 4.79 -13.41
CA GLY A 172 20.45 3.97 -12.68
C GLY A 172 21.22 2.96 -13.54
N ASP A 173 21.61 1.85 -12.93
CA ASP A 173 22.39 0.77 -13.55
C ASP A 173 21.55 -0.23 -14.37
N GLY A 174 20.24 0.02 -14.49
CA GLY A 174 19.28 -0.84 -15.20
C GLY A 174 18.94 -2.17 -14.50
N THR A 175 19.44 -2.40 -13.28
CA THR A 175 19.22 -3.64 -12.53
C THR A 175 18.18 -3.44 -11.45
N MET A 176 16.99 -4.05 -11.60
CA MET A 176 16.02 -4.07 -10.49
C MET A 176 16.37 -5.16 -9.49
N HIS A 177 16.56 -4.73 -8.25
CA HIS A 177 16.56 -5.56 -7.05
C HIS A 177 15.13 -5.73 -6.54
N ALA A 178 14.39 -6.68 -7.15
CA ALA A 178 12.99 -6.95 -6.82
C ALA A 178 12.85 -7.91 -5.64
N TYR A 179 12.01 -7.56 -4.67
CA TYR A 179 11.72 -8.41 -3.51
C TYR A 179 10.62 -9.43 -3.84
N TYR A 180 10.97 -10.71 -3.79
CA TYR A 180 10.03 -11.83 -3.91
C TYR A 180 10.01 -12.64 -2.62
N PRO A 181 9.08 -12.33 -1.69
CA PRO A 181 8.90 -13.13 -0.48
C PRO A 181 8.31 -14.51 -0.81
N THR A 182 8.83 -15.55 -0.15
CA THR A 182 8.46 -16.93 -0.49
C THR A 182 6.95 -17.17 -0.33
N GLY A 183 6.31 -17.67 -1.40
CA GLY A 183 4.89 -18.00 -1.43
C GLY A 183 3.94 -16.79 -1.54
N ALA A 184 4.45 -15.59 -1.76
CA ALA A 184 3.63 -14.44 -2.17
C ALA A 184 3.59 -14.34 -3.70
N PHE A 185 2.39 -14.20 -4.27
CA PHE A 185 2.20 -13.93 -5.70
C PHE A 185 1.71 -12.51 -5.89
N PHE A 186 2.60 -11.65 -6.38
CA PHE A 186 2.26 -10.33 -6.88
C PHE A 186 2.24 -10.40 -8.40
N GLY A 187 1.25 -9.76 -9.04
CA GLY A 187 1.15 -9.70 -10.50
C GLY A 187 2.19 -8.80 -11.17
N GLY A 188 3.24 -8.43 -10.45
CA GLY A 188 4.20 -7.39 -10.78
C GLY A 188 5.48 -7.52 -9.94
N ALA A 189 6.39 -6.56 -10.09
CA ALA A 189 7.65 -6.48 -9.35
C ALA A 189 7.65 -5.22 -8.46
N THR A 190 8.26 -5.30 -7.28
CA THR A 190 8.47 -4.15 -6.42
C THR A 190 9.82 -4.26 -5.77
N GLY A 191 10.58 -3.17 -5.81
CA GLY A 191 12.02 -3.21 -5.61
C GLY A 191 12.64 -1.86 -5.86
N TYR A 192 13.96 -1.85 -5.97
CA TYR A 192 14.72 -0.65 -6.24
C TYR A 192 15.71 -0.85 -7.38
N VAL A 193 16.14 0.24 -8.01
CA VAL A 193 17.30 0.29 -8.92
C VAL A 193 18.35 1.19 -8.28
N MET A 194 19.62 0.82 -8.39
CA MET A 194 20.73 1.65 -7.90
C MET A 194 21.14 2.67 -8.97
N GLY A 195 21.44 3.90 -8.55
CA GLY A 195 22.08 4.90 -9.39
C GLY A 195 23.44 4.43 -9.90
N THR A 196 23.85 4.91 -11.08
CA THR A 196 25.22 4.69 -11.61
C THR A 196 26.31 5.36 -10.76
N ASP A 197 25.91 6.25 -9.84
CA ASP A 197 26.73 6.81 -8.77
C ASP A 197 26.95 5.86 -7.58
N GLY A 198 26.26 4.71 -7.55
CA GLY A 198 26.24 3.75 -6.45
C GLY A 198 25.59 4.29 -5.16
N GLN A 199 24.93 5.45 -5.23
CA GLN A 199 24.55 6.25 -4.07
C GLN A 199 23.09 6.70 -4.09
N THR A 200 22.48 6.85 -5.26
CA THR A 200 21.05 7.11 -5.44
C THR A 200 20.27 5.79 -5.45
N VAL A 201 19.07 5.78 -4.87
CA VAL A 201 18.14 4.65 -4.82
C VAL A 201 16.80 5.10 -5.40
N TYR A 202 16.37 4.43 -6.46
CA TYR A 202 15.10 4.66 -7.14
C TYR A 202 14.12 3.56 -6.74
N TYR A 203 12.99 3.92 -6.13
CA TYR A 203 11.96 2.96 -5.71
C TYR A 203 10.94 2.73 -6.82
N TYR A 204 10.56 1.47 -7.05
CA TYR A 204 9.69 1.09 -8.17
C TYR A 204 8.65 0.05 -7.78
N ARG A 205 7.46 0.19 -8.39
CA ARG A 205 6.37 -0.76 -8.35
C ARG A 205 5.79 -0.96 -9.75
N LEU A 206 6.26 -2.00 -10.42
CA LEU A 206 5.89 -2.34 -11.79
C LEU A 206 4.79 -3.41 -11.81
N GLY A 207 3.78 -3.27 -12.66
CA GLY A 207 2.74 -4.28 -12.85
C GLY A 207 1.32 -3.71 -13.02
N PRO A 208 0.27 -4.54 -12.89
CA PRO A 208 -1.13 -4.13 -13.03
C PRO A 208 -1.50 -3.04 -12.01
N GLY A 209 -1.68 -1.81 -12.48
CA GLY A 209 -1.93 -0.63 -11.63
C GLY A 209 -0.67 0.14 -11.22
N ALA A 210 0.44 0.00 -11.94
CA ALA A 210 1.43 1.06 -12.08
C ALA A 210 0.85 2.13 -13.03
N ASP A 211 0.90 3.41 -12.63
CA ASP A 211 0.37 4.52 -13.41
C ASP A 211 1.43 5.13 -14.36
N SER A 212 2.71 4.85 -14.12
CA SER A 212 3.85 5.16 -14.99
C SER A 212 4.96 4.11 -14.84
N ILE A 213 6.03 4.28 -15.61
CA ILE A 213 7.32 3.57 -15.49
C ILE A 213 8.35 4.38 -14.68
N ASP A 214 7.97 5.56 -14.19
CA ASP A 214 8.82 6.41 -13.36
C ASP A 214 8.97 5.79 -11.95
N PRO A 215 10.03 6.13 -11.20
CA PRO A 215 10.13 5.71 -9.80
C PRO A 215 9.02 6.33 -8.93
N ASP A 216 8.47 5.53 -8.00
CA ASP A 216 7.49 5.97 -6.99
C ASP A 216 8.15 6.99 -6.00
N ASP A 217 9.45 6.84 -5.70
CA ASP A 217 10.26 7.76 -4.89
C ASP A 217 11.77 7.67 -5.22
N THR A 218 12.58 8.65 -4.81
CA THR A 218 14.04 8.69 -5.02
C THR A 218 14.78 9.28 -3.82
N VAL A 219 15.72 8.53 -3.25
CA VAL A 219 16.46 8.89 -2.04
C VAL A 219 17.94 8.53 -2.15
N SER A 220 18.82 9.10 -1.32
CA SER A 220 20.22 8.65 -1.24
C SER A 220 20.37 7.47 -0.26
N LEU A 221 21.17 6.46 -0.61
CA LEU A 221 21.52 5.35 0.30
C LEU A 221 22.18 5.87 1.60
N ASN A 222 22.94 6.97 1.56
CA ASN A 222 23.53 7.60 2.74
C ASN A 222 22.47 8.16 3.71
N GLU A 223 21.32 8.62 3.20
CA GLU A 223 20.15 9.05 3.96
C GLU A 223 19.37 7.86 4.51
N ILE A 224 19.15 6.80 3.72
CA ILE A 224 18.59 5.52 4.18
C ILE A 224 19.40 4.95 5.37
N GLU A 225 20.72 4.86 5.23
CA GLU A 225 21.62 4.38 6.28
C GLU A 225 21.55 5.27 7.53
N GLN A 226 21.52 6.60 7.36
CA GLN A 226 21.43 7.53 8.48
C GLN A 226 20.06 7.42 9.17
N TYR A 227 18.98 7.22 8.42
CA TYR A 227 17.64 6.98 8.94
C TYR A 227 17.62 5.73 9.83
N VAL A 228 18.21 4.61 9.38
CA VAL A 228 18.33 3.37 10.17
C VAL A 228 19.11 3.61 11.48
N ILE A 229 20.20 4.39 11.43
CA ILE A 229 21.01 4.73 12.61
C ILE A 229 20.22 5.60 13.58
N ASP A 230 19.58 6.67 13.10
CA ASP A 230 18.85 7.66 13.91
C ASP A 230 17.58 7.08 14.53
N HIS A 231 16.97 6.07 13.90
CA HIS A 231 15.80 5.34 14.44
C HIS A 231 16.19 4.08 15.24
N HIS A 232 17.48 3.86 15.51
CA HIS A 232 18.01 2.69 16.23
C HIS A 232 17.61 1.33 15.62
N ALA A 233 17.39 1.28 14.31
CA ALA A 233 16.79 0.15 13.61
C ALA A 233 17.78 -0.96 13.16
N MET A 234 19.04 -0.89 13.59
CA MET A 234 20.11 -1.80 13.15
C MET A 234 19.78 -3.28 13.43
N ASP A 235 19.14 -3.61 14.56
CA ASP A 235 18.78 -5.00 14.87
C ASP A 235 17.72 -5.55 13.90
N GLN A 236 16.76 -4.72 13.50
CA GLN A 236 15.72 -5.06 12.54
C GLN A 236 16.31 -5.24 11.13
N VAL A 237 17.23 -4.35 10.74
CA VAL A 237 17.97 -4.46 9.47
C VAL A 237 18.86 -5.71 9.46
N ASN A 238 19.54 -6.04 10.56
CA ASN A 238 20.37 -7.25 10.67
C ASN A 238 19.53 -8.53 10.60
N GLN A 239 18.38 -8.58 11.28
CA GLN A 239 17.43 -9.69 11.20
C GLN A 239 16.93 -9.88 9.77
N LEU A 240 16.52 -8.79 9.11
CA LEU A 240 16.01 -8.79 7.74
C LEU A 240 17.09 -9.18 6.74
N ALA A 241 18.32 -8.69 6.90
CA ALA A 241 19.47 -9.06 6.07
C ALA A 241 19.77 -10.58 6.13
N GLY A 242 19.60 -11.21 7.31
CA GLY A 242 19.71 -12.67 7.46
C GLY A 242 18.66 -13.47 6.68
N ASN A 243 17.53 -12.85 6.32
CA ASN A 243 16.47 -13.46 5.51
C ASN A 243 16.56 -13.13 4.01
N ILE A 244 17.37 -12.13 3.63
CA ILE A 244 17.55 -11.71 2.24
C ILE A 244 18.58 -12.60 1.54
N LYS A 245 18.20 -13.13 0.38
CA LYS A 245 19.08 -13.84 -0.53
C LYS A 245 19.19 -13.03 -1.82
N LEU A 246 20.39 -12.49 -2.07
CA LEU A 246 20.74 -11.91 -3.36
C LEU A 246 21.05 -13.05 -4.34
N ASP A 247 20.75 -12.85 -5.63
CA ASP A 247 21.12 -13.75 -6.73
C ASP A 247 22.48 -13.38 -7.36
#